data_AF-A0A087DA91-F1
#
_entry.id   AF-A0A087DA91-F1
#
_cell.length_a   1.000
_cell.length_b   1.000
_cell.length_c   1.000
_cell.angle_alpha   90.00
_cell.angle_beta   90.00
_cell.angle_gamma   90.00
#
_symmetry.space_group_name_H-M   'P 1'
#
loop_
_entity.id
_entity.type
_entity.pdbx_description
1 polymer ?
#
loop_
_entity_poly.entity_id
_entity_poly.type
_entity_poly.pdbx_seq_one_letter_code
_entity_poly.pdbx_strand_id
1 'polypeptide(L)'
;MSQAVEFHHLTSGVTNDAKQAVIETQFVDENGDPVDIGGGSATPADGSVTNAMLAGGITADKLAAGVIPTVPKAAYVADPAGDAPTKAEYVALRDALVTAGLMSPKA
;
A
#
# COMPACT_ATOMS: atom_id res chain seq x y z
N MET A 1 4.87 -34.31 -51.91
CA MET A 1 5.54 -35.12 -50.89
C MET A 1 5.08 -34.61 -49.54
N SER A 2 4.22 -35.36 -48.85
CA SER A 2 3.72 -34.99 -47.52
C SER A 2 4.66 -35.60 -46.49
N GLN A 3 5.49 -34.79 -45.85
CA GLN A 3 6.33 -35.26 -44.75
C GLN A 3 5.44 -35.36 -43.50
N ALA A 4 5.18 -36.58 -43.05
CA ALA A 4 4.54 -36.79 -41.75
C ALA A 4 5.53 -36.40 -40.66
N VAL A 5 5.16 -35.48 -39.77
CA VAL A 5 5.92 -35.23 -38.55
C VAL A 5 5.63 -36.41 -37.62
N GLU A 6 6.61 -37.30 -37.47
CA GLU A 6 6.52 -38.44 -36.57
C GLU A 6 6.85 -37.97 -35.14
N PHE A 7 5.80 -37.84 -34.31
CA PHE A 7 5.98 -37.65 -32.89
C PHE A 7 6.39 -39.00 -32.28
N HIS A 8 7.69 -39.15 -32.03
CA HIS A 8 8.19 -40.27 -31.23
C HIS A 8 7.63 -40.11 -29.83
N HIS A 9 6.69 -40.97 -29.43
CA HIS A 9 6.41 -41.13 -28.01
C HIS A 9 7.70 -41.68 -27.40
N LEU A 10 8.43 -40.85 -26.66
CA LEU A 10 9.40 -41.39 -25.73
C LEU A 10 8.56 -42.19 -24.75
N THR A 11 8.80 -43.49 -24.62
CA THR A 11 8.12 -44.29 -23.60
C THR A 11 8.48 -43.64 -22.26
N SER A 12 7.61 -42.75 -21.76
CA SER A 12 7.74 -42.32 -20.38
C SER A 12 7.50 -43.60 -19.61
N GLY A 13 8.43 -43.99 -18.74
CA GLY A 13 8.31 -45.19 -17.91
C GLY A 13 7.17 -45.11 -16.87
N VAL A 14 6.10 -44.38 -17.19
CA VAL A 14 4.92 -44.12 -16.40
C VAL A 14 3.80 -44.96 -17.00
N THR A 15 3.46 -46.06 -16.35
CA THR A 15 2.29 -46.87 -16.72
C THR A 15 1.04 -46.01 -16.51
N ASN A 16 0.40 -45.57 -17.60
CA ASN A 16 -0.81 -44.76 -17.56
C ASN A 16 -2.04 -45.67 -17.58
N ASP A 17 -2.50 -46.07 -16.39
CA ASP A 17 -3.71 -46.89 -16.22
C ASP A 17 -5.03 -46.09 -16.39
N ALA A 18 -4.94 -44.77 -16.57
CA ALA A 18 -6.10 -43.93 -16.87
C ALA A 18 -6.31 -43.86 -18.39
N LYS A 19 -7.56 -43.95 -18.86
CA LYS A 19 -7.93 -43.86 -20.30
C LYS A 19 -7.70 -42.46 -20.93
N GLN A 20 -6.76 -41.67 -20.40
CA GLN A 20 -6.37 -40.35 -20.86
C GLN A 20 -4.85 -40.33 -21.03
N ALA A 21 -4.37 -40.15 -22.26
CA ALA A 21 -2.94 -39.95 -22.50
C ALA A 21 -2.51 -38.60 -21.91
N VAL A 22 -1.64 -38.62 -20.90
CA VAL A 22 -0.91 -37.44 -20.43
C VAL A 22 0.32 -37.30 -21.32
N ILE A 23 0.36 -36.26 -22.16
CA ILE A 23 1.57 -35.88 -22.90
C ILE A 23 2.26 -34.80 -22.08
N GLU A 24 3.33 -35.15 -21.38
CA GLU A 24 4.19 -34.17 -20.74
C GLU A 24 5.05 -33.49 -21.81
N THR A 25 4.85 -32.19 -22.01
CA THR A 25 5.65 -31.38 -22.95
C THR A 25 6.62 -30.54 -22.14
N GLN A 26 7.92 -30.79 -22.30
CA GLN A 26 8.99 -29.98 -21.72
C GLN A 26 9.66 -29.18 -22.83
N PHE A 27 9.79 -27.86 -22.65
CA PHE A 27 10.57 -27.01 -23.54
C PHE A 27 12.00 -26.97 -23.01
N VAL A 28 12.95 -27.48 -23.78
CA VAL A 28 14.38 -27.49 -23.45
C VAL A 28 15.19 -26.69 -24.48
N ASP A 29 16.35 -26.16 -24.07
CA ASP A 29 17.29 -25.45 -24.94
C ASP A 29 18.19 -26.42 -25.73
N GLU A 30 19.18 -25.88 -26.45
CA GLU A 30 20.13 -26.68 -27.24
C GLU A 30 21.06 -27.60 -26.42
N ASN A 31 21.20 -27.33 -25.12
CA ASN A 31 21.99 -28.12 -24.18
C ASN A 31 21.14 -29.17 -23.44
N GLY A 32 19.82 -29.15 -23.65
CA GLY A 32 18.87 -30.04 -22.98
C GLY A 32 18.38 -29.52 -21.63
N ASP A 33 18.68 -28.27 -21.27
CA ASP A 33 18.22 -27.65 -20.03
C ASP A 33 16.80 -27.07 -20.21
N PRO A 34 15.92 -27.12 -19.20
CA PRO A 34 14.59 -26.50 -19.29
C PRO A 34 14.65 -25.00 -19.63
N VAL A 35 13.85 -24.57 -20.61
CA VAL A 35 13.71 -23.16 -20.96
C VAL A 35 12.92 -22.44 -19.87
N ASP A 36 13.50 -21.41 -19.26
CA ASP A 36 12.76 -20.48 -18.41
C ASP A 36 11.83 -19.61 -19.27
N ILE A 37 10.52 -19.83 -19.16
CA ILE A 37 9.50 -19.10 -19.93
C ILE A 37 9.12 -17.77 -19.24
N GLY A 38 9.87 -17.33 -18.22
CA GLY A 38 9.77 -16.00 -17.62
C GLY A 38 8.46 -15.73 -16.88
N GLY A 39 7.69 -16.77 -16.56
CA GLY A 39 6.36 -16.69 -15.94
C GLY A 39 6.36 -16.57 -14.41
N GLY A 40 7.44 -16.05 -13.82
CA GLY A 40 7.57 -15.90 -12.37
C GLY A 40 7.04 -14.56 -11.86
N SER A 41 6.24 -14.58 -10.80
CA SER A 41 5.86 -13.39 -10.02
C SER A 41 7.12 -12.76 -9.42
N ALA A 42 7.72 -11.79 -10.12
CA ALA A 42 8.81 -11.01 -9.56
C ALA A 42 8.28 -10.14 -8.41
N THR A 43 8.96 -10.18 -7.27
CA THR A 43 8.77 -9.16 -6.23
C THR A 43 8.99 -7.79 -6.86
N PRO A 44 8.11 -6.79 -6.65
CA PRO A 44 8.34 -5.45 -7.15
C PRO A 44 9.71 -4.96 -6.71
N ALA A 45 10.48 -4.40 -7.64
CA ALA A 45 11.78 -3.84 -7.33
C ALA A 45 11.65 -2.69 -6.32
N ASP A 46 12.68 -2.50 -5.49
CA ASP A 46 12.77 -1.34 -4.60
C ASP A 46 12.65 -0.05 -5.41
N GLY A 47 11.81 0.88 -4.94
CA GLY A 47 11.55 2.14 -5.64
C GLY A 47 10.67 2.02 -6.89
N SER A 48 10.04 0.85 -7.14
CA SER A 48 9.04 0.69 -8.21
C SER A 48 7.84 1.63 -8.08
N VAL A 49 7.57 2.12 -6.86
CA VAL A 49 6.68 3.25 -6.60
C VAL A 49 7.50 4.53 -6.49
N THR A 50 7.31 5.45 -7.43
CA THR A 50 8.01 6.75 -7.47
C THR A 50 7.17 7.87 -6.87
N ASN A 51 7.80 8.99 -6.49
CA ASN A 51 7.07 10.19 -6.04
C ASN A 51 6.07 10.70 -7.09
N ALA A 52 6.40 10.58 -8.38
CA ALA A 52 5.49 10.98 -9.46
C ALA A 52 4.23 10.10 -9.52
N MET A 53 4.34 8.80 -9.20
CA MET A 53 3.19 7.89 -9.10
C MET A 53 2.28 8.22 -7.91
N LEU A 54 2.85 8.78 -6.84
CA LEU A 54 2.12 9.18 -5.64
C LEU A 54 1.55 10.60 -5.73
N ALA A 55 2.17 11.46 -6.54
CA ALA A 55 1.80 12.86 -6.67
C ALA A 55 0.36 13.02 -7.16
N GLY A 56 -0.45 13.78 -6.42
CA GLY A 56 -1.85 14.08 -6.76
C GLY A 56 -2.84 12.93 -6.55
N GLY A 57 -2.37 11.69 -6.35
CA GLY A 57 -3.22 10.52 -6.12
C GLY A 57 -3.65 10.31 -4.66
N ILE A 58 -2.84 10.79 -3.71
CA ILE A 58 -3.11 10.68 -2.27
C ILE A 58 -3.56 12.03 -1.71
N THR A 59 -4.88 12.24 -1.65
CA THR A 59 -5.52 13.44 -1.11
C THR A 59 -6.21 13.14 0.22
N ALA A 60 -6.60 14.19 0.96
CA ALA A 60 -7.16 14.05 2.31
C ALA A 60 -8.38 13.13 2.38
N ASP A 61 -9.24 13.13 1.35
CA ASP A 61 -10.42 12.27 1.22
C ASP A 61 -10.10 10.80 0.94
N LYS A 62 -8.87 10.49 0.52
CA LYS A 62 -8.39 9.12 0.27
C LYS A 62 -7.78 8.47 1.49
N LEU A 63 -7.50 9.25 2.53
CA LEU A 63 -6.90 8.77 3.76
C LEU A 63 -7.98 8.51 4.81
N ALA A 64 -7.74 7.50 5.65
CA ALA A 64 -8.60 7.25 6.79
C ALA A 64 -8.60 8.46 7.75
N ALA A 65 -9.71 8.64 8.46
CA ALA A 65 -9.82 9.69 9.48
C ALA A 65 -8.69 9.57 10.52
N GLY A 66 -8.05 10.70 10.83
CA GLY A 66 -6.93 10.76 11.79
C GLY A 66 -5.54 10.53 11.22
N VAL A 67 -5.39 10.14 9.94
CA VAL A 67 -4.07 10.04 9.29
C VAL A 67 -3.44 11.42 9.09
N ILE A 68 -4.23 12.37 8.61
CA ILE A 68 -3.83 13.78 8.61
C ILE A 68 -4.23 14.35 9.98
N PRO A 69 -3.26 14.70 10.84
CA PRO A 69 -3.58 15.25 12.15
C PRO A 69 -4.23 16.62 11.98
N THR A 70 -5.31 16.85 12.71
CA THR A 70 -5.91 18.18 12.87
C THR A 70 -5.30 18.89 14.06
N VAL A 71 -4.90 20.14 13.90
CA VAL A 71 -4.48 20.98 15.04
C VAL A 71 -5.74 21.60 15.67
N PRO A 72 -6.04 21.35 16.95
CA PRO A 72 -7.16 22.00 17.62
C PRO A 72 -6.98 23.52 17.67
N LYS A 73 -8.08 24.26 17.66
CA LYS A 73 -8.07 25.73 17.74
C LYS A 73 -8.95 26.22 18.88
N ALA A 74 -8.39 27.10 19.71
CA ALA A 74 -9.15 27.79 20.74
C ALA A 74 -10.09 28.83 20.14
N ALA A 75 -11.23 29.01 20.82
CA ALA A 75 -12.12 30.13 20.56
C ALA A 75 -11.39 31.45 20.83
N TYR A 76 -11.76 32.50 20.10
CA TYR A 76 -11.26 33.84 20.38
C TYR A 76 -11.72 34.29 21.77
N VAL A 77 -10.79 34.85 22.54
CA VAL A 77 -11.06 35.54 23.80
C VAL A 77 -10.76 37.02 23.56
N ALA A 78 -11.71 37.89 23.93
CA ALA A 78 -11.58 39.33 23.74
C ALA A 78 -10.33 39.89 24.43
N ASP A 79 -9.81 40.97 23.88
CA ASP A 79 -8.68 41.69 24.48
C ASP A 79 -9.05 42.22 25.88
N PRO A 80 -8.08 42.33 26.81
CA PRO A 80 -8.33 42.88 28.14
C PRO A 80 -8.92 44.29 28.07
N ALA A 81 -9.86 44.60 28.96
CA ALA A 81 -10.52 45.91 28.99
C ALA A 81 -9.62 47.05 29.50
N GLY A 82 -8.46 46.74 30.10
CA GLY A 82 -7.51 47.71 30.64
C GLY A 82 -6.06 47.30 30.45
N ASP A 83 -5.13 48.10 30.99
CA ASP A 83 -3.68 47.94 30.76
C ASP A 83 -3.10 46.60 31.26
N ALA A 84 -3.74 45.97 32.25
CA ALA A 84 -3.33 44.68 32.81
C ALA A 84 -4.49 43.68 32.80
N PRO A 85 -4.27 42.42 32.37
CA PRO A 85 -5.29 41.38 32.42
C PRO A 85 -5.77 41.11 33.85
N THR A 86 -7.08 41.08 34.02
CA THR A 86 -7.72 40.66 35.26
C THR A 86 -7.65 39.14 35.43
N LYS A 87 -7.85 38.66 36.67
CA LYS A 87 -7.95 37.23 36.95
C LYS A 87 -9.06 36.54 36.16
N ALA A 88 -10.18 37.24 35.93
CA ALA A 88 -11.31 36.70 35.18
C ALA A 88 -10.96 36.50 33.69
N GLU A 89 -10.30 37.47 33.07
CA GLU A 89 -9.86 37.40 31.67
C GLU A 89 -8.81 36.30 31.47
N TYR A 90 -7.85 36.15 32.39
CA TYR A 90 -6.91 35.04 32.36
C TYR A 90 -7.61 33.67 32.47
N VAL A 91 -8.59 33.55 33.37
CA VAL A 91 -9.39 32.32 33.51
C VAL A 91 -10.16 32.02 32.22
N ALA A 92 -10.75 33.02 31.58
CA ALA A 92 -11.44 32.84 30.30
C ALA A 92 -10.50 32.32 29.20
N LEU A 93 -9.28 32.85 29.10
CA LEU A 93 -8.26 32.34 28.18
C LEU A 93 -7.89 30.88 28.49
N ARG A 94 -7.58 30.59 29.75
CA ARG A 94 -7.23 29.23 30.19
C ARG A 94 -8.34 28.24 29.85
N ASP A 95 -9.59 28.59 30.17
CA ASP A 95 -10.73 27.72 29.96
C ASP A 95 -10.96 27.50 28.44
N ALA A 96 -10.80 28.54 27.60
CA ALA A 96 -10.85 28.39 26.14
C ALA A 96 -9.76 27.43 25.60
N LEU A 97 -8.55 27.48 26.16
CA LEU A 97 -7.46 26.57 25.79
C LEU A 97 -7.72 25.13 26.24
N VAL A 98 -8.28 24.94 27.44
CA VAL A 98 -8.65 23.60 27.95
C VAL A 98 -9.81 23.02 27.15
N THR A 99 -10.84 23.80 26.84
CA THR A 99 -11.96 23.38 25.99
C THR A 99 -11.51 22.97 24.60
N ALA A 100 -10.50 23.66 24.04
CA ALA A 100 -9.91 23.31 22.76
C ALA A 100 -8.97 22.09 22.81
N GLY A 101 -8.68 21.53 24.00
CA GLY A 101 -7.73 20.44 24.16
C GLY A 101 -6.27 20.85 23.97
N LEU A 102 -5.97 22.16 23.98
CA LEU A 102 -4.60 22.70 23.87
C LEU A 102 -3.90 22.78 25.23
N MET A 103 -4.65 22.67 26.33
CA MET A 103 -4.13 22.71 27.70
C MET A 103 -4.83 21.65 28.55
N SER A 104 -4.09 20.98 29.45
CA SER A 104 -4.69 20.02 30.39
C SER A 104 -5.54 20.75 31.44
N PRO A 105 -6.68 20.16 31.86
CA PRO A 105 -7.46 20.70 32.96
C PRO A 105 -6.67 20.61 34.27
N LYS A 106 -7.03 21.46 35.23
CA LYS A 106 -6.52 21.35 36.60
C LYS A 106 -6.94 20.00 37.18
N ALA A 107 -5.97 19.26 37.73
CA ALA A 107 -6.22 18.09 38.56
C ALA A 107 -6.86 18.48 39.90
#